data_AF-A0A953ZUF4-F1
#
_entry.id   AF-A0A953ZUF4-F1
#
_cell.length_a   1.000
_cell.length_b   1.000
_cell.length_c   1.000
_cell.angle_alpha   90.00
_cell.angle_beta   90.00
_cell.angle_gamma   90.00
#
_symmetry.space_group_name_H-M   'P 1'
#
loop_
_entity.id
_entity.type
_entity.pdbx_description
1 polymer ?
#
loop_
_entity_poly.entity_id
_entity_poly.type
_entity_poly.pdbx_seq_one_letter_code
_entity_poly.pdbx_strand_id
1 'polypeptide(L)'
;MKKVFRELLHAYRVDAYKIHHNHDDAVEEQTKKEITELTSEALNHAFKYHFHDEDDPSKIETFNMIKNYTLESILPPVLRKVMRRVVMLENQHQATIRLIDSLLEALSDQENVENSGRSVG
;
A
#
# COMPACT_ATOMS: atom_id res chain seq x y z
N MET A 1 -18.46 -26.33 2.47
CA MET A 1 -17.28 -26.10 3.35
C MET A 1 -15.94 -26.48 2.73
N LYS A 2 -15.43 -27.71 2.86
CA LYS A 2 -14.03 -28.02 2.46
C LYS A 2 -13.69 -27.73 0.99
N LYS A 3 -14.64 -27.92 0.07
CA LYS A 3 -14.45 -27.65 -1.36
C LYS A 3 -14.45 -26.14 -1.66
N VAL A 4 -15.50 -25.44 -1.24
CA VAL A 4 -15.66 -23.98 -1.38
C VAL A 4 -14.49 -23.22 -0.74
N PHE A 5 -14.09 -23.60 0.48
CA PHE A 5 -12.93 -23.03 1.15
C PHE A 5 -11.66 -23.19 0.31
N ARG A 6 -11.43 -24.38 -0.26
CA ARG A 6 -10.24 -24.69 -1.07
C ARG A 6 -10.24 -23.90 -2.38
N GLU A 7 -11.40 -23.64 -2.96
CA GLU A 7 -11.57 -22.81 -4.17
C GLU A 7 -11.31 -21.32 -3.88
N LEU A 8 -11.87 -20.78 -2.80
CA LEU A 8 -11.62 -19.40 -2.37
C LEU A 8 -10.14 -19.16 -2.03
N LEU A 9 -9.50 -20.11 -1.34
CA LEU A 9 -8.09 -20.02 -1.00
C LEU A 9 -7.19 -20.13 -2.24
N HIS A 10 -7.61 -20.92 -3.24
CA HIS A 10 -6.93 -20.99 -4.51
C HIS A 10 -7.04 -19.65 -5.27
N ALA A 11 -8.22 -19.04 -5.34
CA ALA A 11 -8.42 -17.73 -5.95
C ALA A 11 -7.55 -16.65 -5.29
N TYR A 12 -7.54 -16.59 -3.96
CA TYR A 12 -6.67 -15.68 -3.21
C TYR A 12 -5.18 -15.91 -3.54
N ARG A 13 -4.71 -17.16 -3.60
CA ARG A 13 -3.31 -17.46 -3.92
C ARG A 13 -2.93 -17.01 -5.33
N VAL A 14 -3.84 -17.18 -6.30
CA VAL A 14 -3.65 -16.70 -7.67
C VAL A 14 -3.57 -15.18 -7.70
N ASP A 15 -4.44 -14.48 -6.97
CA ASP A 15 -4.43 -13.02 -6.94
C ASP A 15 -3.23 -12.45 -6.19
N ALA A 16 -2.83 -13.05 -5.06
CA ALA A 16 -1.59 -12.72 -4.39
C ALA A 16 -0.37 -12.92 -5.31
N TYR A 17 -0.34 -14.02 -6.06
CA TYR A 17 0.72 -14.28 -7.04
C TYR A 17 0.75 -13.21 -8.13
N LYS A 18 -0.40 -12.79 -8.67
CA LYS A 18 -0.50 -11.69 -9.63
C LYS A 18 -0.03 -10.37 -9.03
N ILE A 19 -0.37 -10.05 -7.79
CA ILE A 19 0.12 -8.82 -7.12
C ILE A 19 1.65 -8.81 -7.03
N HIS A 20 2.27 -9.98 -6.86
CA HIS A 20 3.73 -10.09 -6.81
C HIS A 20 4.42 -10.09 -8.19
N HIS A 21 3.74 -10.55 -9.24
CA HIS A 21 4.37 -10.85 -10.54
C HIS A 21 3.83 -10.05 -11.73
N ASN A 22 2.66 -9.41 -11.61
CA ASN A 22 2.20 -8.44 -12.60
C ASN A 22 2.90 -7.11 -12.35
N HIS A 23 3.92 -6.86 -13.17
CA HIS A 23 4.41 -5.52 -13.48
C HIS A 23 3.40 -4.84 -14.41
N ASP A 24 2.17 -4.60 -13.93
CA ASP A 24 1.20 -3.85 -14.71
C ASP A 24 1.61 -2.38 -14.67
N ASP A 25 2.39 -1.97 -15.67
CA ASP A 25 3.09 -0.69 -15.74
C ASP A 25 2.13 0.50 -15.50
N ALA A 26 0.87 0.36 -15.89
CA ALA A 26 -0.16 1.40 -15.71
C ALA A 26 -0.56 1.62 -14.23
N VAL A 27 -0.70 0.53 -13.46
CA VAL A 27 -0.97 0.63 -12.02
C VAL A 27 0.27 1.12 -11.30
N GLU A 28 1.45 0.63 -11.69
CA GLU A 28 2.72 1.08 -11.11
C GLU A 28 2.95 2.59 -11.34
N GLU A 29 2.57 3.12 -12.52
CA GLU A 29 2.73 4.53 -12.85
C GLU A 29 1.75 5.44 -12.10
N GLN A 30 0.48 5.04 -11.99
CA GLN A 30 -0.49 5.80 -11.20
C GLN A 30 -0.07 5.85 -9.72
N THR A 31 0.34 4.70 -9.18
CA THR A 31 0.87 4.63 -7.81
C THR A 31 2.13 5.48 -7.65
N LYS A 32 3.10 5.45 -8.58
CA LYS A 32 4.30 6.31 -8.52
C LYS A 32 3.94 7.79 -8.46
N LYS A 33 2.93 8.22 -9.22
CA LYS A 33 2.49 9.60 -9.25
C LYS A 33 1.90 10.03 -7.90
N GLU A 34 1.00 9.23 -7.37
CA GLU A 34 0.33 9.47 -6.08
C GLU A 34 1.35 9.47 -4.91
N ILE A 35 2.32 8.56 -4.94
CA ILE A 35 3.46 8.52 -4.02
C ILE A 35 4.27 9.82 -4.06
N THR A 36 4.57 10.28 -5.27
CA THR A 36 5.41 11.47 -5.48
C THR A 36 4.70 12.72 -4.98
N GLU A 37 3.39 12.83 -5.22
CA GLU A 37 2.56 13.94 -4.74
C GLU A 37 2.46 13.95 -3.21
N LEU A 38 2.05 12.85 -2.59
CA LEU A 38 1.93 12.73 -1.12
C LEU A 38 3.25 13.03 -0.40
N THR A 39 4.37 12.65 -1.01
CA THR A 39 5.67 12.87 -0.38
C THR A 39 6.20 14.27 -0.61
N SER A 40 5.93 14.88 -1.77
CA SER A 40 6.25 16.29 -1.99
C SER A 40 5.57 17.17 -0.93
N GLU A 41 4.31 16.88 -0.59
CA GLU A 41 3.58 17.57 0.48
C GLU A 41 4.21 17.34 1.86
N ALA A 42 4.53 16.09 2.22
CA ALA A 42 5.15 15.76 3.52
C ALA A 42 6.51 16.44 3.72
N LEU A 43 7.34 16.49 2.67
CA LEU A 43 8.65 17.14 2.70
C LEU A 43 8.54 18.66 2.85
N ASN A 44 7.59 19.29 2.15
CA ASN A 44 7.37 20.73 2.26
C ASN A 44 6.91 21.15 3.67
N HIS A 45 6.23 20.25 4.40
CA HIS A 45 5.75 20.53 5.74
C HIS A 45 6.81 20.31 6.83
N ALA A 46 7.68 19.30 6.69
CA ALA A 46 8.62 18.91 7.75
C ALA A 46 9.93 19.74 7.80
N PHE A 47 10.36 20.33 6.68
CA PHE A 47 11.71 20.93 6.56
C PHE A 47 11.77 22.47 6.71
N LYS A 48 10.88 23.06 7.53
CA LYS A 48 11.04 24.45 7.98
C LYS A 48 12.05 24.50 9.12
N TYR A 49 13.32 24.73 8.79
CA TYR A 49 14.36 24.95 9.77
C TYR A 49 14.28 26.38 10.32
N HIS A 50 14.29 26.51 11.65
CA HIS A 50 14.49 27.78 12.34
C HIS A 50 15.97 27.88 12.71
N PHE A 51 16.75 28.57 11.87
CA PHE A 51 18.08 29.04 12.24
C PHE A 51 17.89 30.13 13.31
N HIS A 52 18.04 29.74 14.57
CA HIS A 52 18.02 30.69 15.68
C HIS A 52 19.44 31.22 15.89
N ASP A 53 19.56 32.52 15.59
CA ASP A 53 20.58 33.45 16.06
C ASP A 53 22.04 33.01 15.89
N GLU A 54 22.68 33.63 14.87
CA GLU A 54 24.11 33.60 14.53
C GLU A 54 24.60 32.47 13.60
N ASP A 55 24.23 32.56 12.31
CA ASP A 55 24.79 31.67 11.29
C ASP A 55 25.71 32.39 10.31
N ASP A 56 26.96 31.91 10.27
CA ASP A 56 27.94 32.17 9.22
C ASP A 56 27.33 31.84 7.84
N PRO A 57 27.29 32.78 6.88
CA PRO A 57 26.72 32.58 5.55
C PRO A 57 27.21 31.30 4.86
N SER A 58 28.47 30.90 5.10
CA SER A 58 29.05 29.68 4.54
C SER A 58 28.38 28.40 5.07
N LYS A 59 27.95 28.39 6.34
CA LYS A 59 27.24 27.25 6.94
C LYS A 59 25.83 27.12 6.40
N ILE A 60 25.14 28.25 6.19
CA ILE A 60 23.81 28.28 5.59
C ILE A 60 23.86 27.74 4.16
N GLU A 61 24.84 28.17 3.37
CA GLU A 61 25.04 27.70 2.00
C GLU A 61 25.35 26.20 1.96
N THR A 62 26.26 25.72 2.81
CA THR A 62 26.61 24.30 2.90
C THR A 62 25.39 23.47 3.30
N PHE A 63 24.60 23.93 4.28
CA PHE A 63 23.38 23.26 4.70
C PHE A 63 22.34 23.22 3.58
N ASN A 64 22.11 24.32 2.88
CA ASN A 64 21.18 24.36 1.75
C ASN A 64 21.61 23.41 0.63
N MET A 65 22.91 23.32 0.35
CA MET A 65 23.44 22.38 -0.63
C MET A 65 23.20 20.92 -0.21
N ILE A 66 23.44 20.56 1.06
CA ILE A 66 23.17 19.22 1.59
C ILE A 66 21.66 18.92 1.54
N LYS A 67 20.83 19.88 1.98
CA LYS A 67 19.37 19.75 1.96
C LYS A 67 18.86 19.51 0.55
N ASN A 68 19.26 20.34 -0.42
CA ASN A 68 18.83 20.22 -1.80
C ASN A 68 19.31 18.90 -2.42
N TYR A 69 20.58 18.52 -2.22
CA TYR A 69 21.08 17.23 -2.70
C TYR A 69 20.31 16.05 -2.10
N THR A 70 20.01 16.10 -0.80
CA THR A 70 19.25 15.04 -0.13
C THR A 70 17.83 14.96 -0.67
N LEU A 71 17.14 16.10 -0.80
CA LEU A 71 15.75 16.16 -1.29
C LEU A 71 15.62 15.79 -2.77
N GLU A 72 16.57 16.18 -3.61
CA GLU A 72 16.48 15.98 -5.06
C GLU A 72 17.10 14.66 -5.52
N SER A 73 18.19 14.22 -4.89
CA SER A 73 18.97 13.07 -5.37
C SER A 73 18.75 11.80 -4.54
N ILE A 74 18.74 11.92 -3.20
CA ILE A 74 18.71 10.75 -2.30
C ILE A 74 17.28 10.32 -2.01
N LEU A 75 16.42 11.28 -1.69
CA LEU A 75 15.10 10.98 -1.16
C LEU A 75 14.15 10.35 -2.19
N PRO A 76 14.10 10.79 -3.47
CA PRO A 76 13.20 10.21 -4.46
C PRO A 76 13.39 8.70 -4.68
N PRO A 77 14.60 8.14 -4.85
CA PRO A 77 14.76 6.68 -5.02
C PRO A 77 14.44 5.89 -3.74
N VAL A 78 14.77 6.40 -2.55
CA VAL A 78 14.45 5.74 -1.28
C VAL A 78 12.95 5.67 -1.08
N LEU A 79 12.29 6.80 -1.28
CA LEU A 79 10.86 6.92 -1.16
C LEU A 79 10.12 6.02 -2.15
N ARG A 80 10.51 6.04 -3.44
CA ARG A 80 9.91 5.17 -4.46
C ARG A 80 9.96 3.70 -4.03
N LYS A 81 11.08 3.25 -3.44
CA LYS A 81 11.20 1.88 -2.92
C LYS A 81 10.27 1.61 -1.74
N VAL A 82 10.24 2.51 -0.75
CA VAL A 82 9.38 2.36 0.44
C VAL A 82 7.92 2.30 0.04
N MET A 83 7.50 3.23 -0.81
CA MET A 83 6.10 3.35 -1.16
C MET A 83 5.62 2.26 -2.14
N ARG A 84 6.49 1.78 -3.04
CA ARG A 84 6.22 0.55 -3.81
C ARG A 84 5.91 -0.63 -2.88
N ARG A 85 6.65 -0.75 -1.77
CA ARG A 85 6.40 -1.79 -0.77
C ARG A 85 5.07 -1.58 -0.03
N VAL A 86 4.75 -0.34 0.34
CA VAL A 86 3.46 0.00 0.99
C VAL A 86 2.29 -0.40 0.10
N VAL A 87 2.32 -0.04 -1.19
CA VAL A 87 1.21 -0.34 -2.10
C VAL A 87 1.07 -1.84 -2.36
N MET A 88 2.17 -2.59 -2.44
CA MET A 88 2.08 -4.06 -2.48
C MET A 88 1.38 -4.62 -1.23
N LEU A 89 1.69 -4.09 -0.04
CA LEU A 89 1.06 -4.53 1.20
C LEU A 89 -0.42 -4.15 1.24
N GLU A 90 -0.80 -2.96 0.78
CA GLU A 90 -2.21 -2.55 0.68
C GLU A 90 -2.99 -3.44 -0.28
N ASN A 91 -2.43 -3.74 -1.45
CA ASN A 91 -3.06 -4.65 -2.41
C ASN A 91 -3.24 -6.06 -1.84
N GLN A 92 -2.25 -6.59 -1.12
CA GLN A 92 -2.38 -7.86 -0.40
C GLN A 92 -3.44 -7.80 0.70
N HIS A 93 -3.49 -6.69 1.44
CA HIS A 93 -4.47 -6.47 2.49
C HIS A 93 -5.89 -6.47 1.91
N GLN A 94 -6.11 -5.75 0.82
CA GLN A 94 -7.38 -5.74 0.09
C GLN A 94 -7.78 -7.12 -0.43
N ALA A 95 -6.84 -7.90 -0.98
CA ALA A 95 -7.11 -9.27 -1.39
C ALA A 95 -7.50 -10.17 -0.20
N THR A 96 -6.93 -9.91 0.99
CA THR A 96 -7.24 -10.66 2.21
C THR A 96 -8.63 -10.31 2.74
N ILE A 97 -9.03 -9.03 2.70
CA ILE A 97 -10.39 -8.59 3.04
C ILE A 97 -11.41 -9.32 2.15
N ARG A 98 -11.21 -9.33 0.83
CA ARG A 98 -12.11 -10.03 -0.11
C ARG A 98 -12.24 -11.52 0.19
N LEU A 99 -11.12 -12.18 0.54
CA LEU A 99 -11.16 -13.58 0.95
C LEU A 99 -12.04 -13.78 2.18
N ILE A 100 -11.91 -12.91 3.19
CA ILE A 100 -12.71 -12.98 4.42
C ILE A 100 -14.19 -12.74 4.11
N ASP A 101 -14.52 -11.72 3.30
CA ASP A 101 -15.89 -11.42 2.92
C ASP A 101 -16.54 -12.61 2.20
N SER A 102 -15.86 -13.19 1.19
CA SER A 102 -16.35 -14.37 0.49
C SER A 102 -16.47 -15.60 1.39
N LEU A 103 -15.63 -15.73 2.41
CA LEU A 103 -15.75 -16.79 3.41
C LEU A 103 -16.97 -16.60 4.30
N LEU A 104 -17.21 -15.38 4.78
CA LEU A 104 -18.37 -15.06 5.62
C LEU A 104 -19.68 -15.23 4.84
N GLU A 105 -19.73 -14.80 3.58
CA GLU A 105 -20.87 -15.00 2.69
C GLU A 105 -21.15 -16.49 2.48
N ALA A 106 -20.10 -17.27 2.17
CA ALA A 106 -20.24 -18.72 2.01
C ALA A 106 -20.67 -19.45 3.29
N LEU A 107 -20.32 -18.93 4.49
CA LEU A 107 -20.79 -19.47 5.77
C LEU A 107 -22.26 -19.12 6.04
N SER A 108 -22.65 -17.87 5.75
CA SER A 108 -24.03 -17.37 5.88
C SER A 108 -25.00 -18.12 4.96
N ASP A 109 -24.61 -18.37 3.71
CA ASP A 109 -25.42 -19.13 2.76
C ASP A 109 -25.67 -20.57 3.22
N GLN A 110 -24.69 -21.19 3.89
CA GLN A 110 -24.86 -22.53 4.44
C GLN A 110 -25.82 -22.57 5.63
N GLU A 111 -25.74 -21.60 6.53
CA GLU A 111 -26.65 -21.51 7.67
C GLU A 111 -28.10 -21.33 7.22
N ASN A 112 -28.34 -20.52 6.18
CA ASN A 112 -29.66 -20.36 5.58
C ASN A 112 -30.19 -21.64 4.93
N VAL A 113 -29.33 -22.42 4.26
CA VAL A 113 -29.73 -23.69 3.64
C VAL A 113 -30.06 -24.75 4.71
N GLU A 114 -29.29 -24.84 5.80
CA GLU A 114 -29.57 -25.78 6.90
C GLU A 114 -30.85 -25.43 7.67
N ASN A 115 -31.12 -24.14 7.90
CA ASN A 115 -32.36 -23.69 8.55
C ASN A 115 -33.60 -23.89 7.66
N SER A 116 -33.47 -23.73 6.34
CA SER A 116 -34.55 -24.00 5.39
C SER A 116 -34.90 -25.49 5.32
N GLY A 117 -33.91 -26.38 5.47
CA GLY A 117 -34.11 -27.84 5.49
C GLY A 117 -34.74 -28.38 6.77
N ARG A 118 -34.66 -27.65 7.90
CA ARG A 118 -35.28 -28.04 9.18
C ARG A 118 -36.75 -27.66 9.33
N SER A 119 -37.26 -26.74 8.51
CA SER A 119 -38.66 -26.26 8.56
C SER A 119 -39.68 -27.23 7.93
N VAL A 120 -39.24 -28.39 7.41
CA VAL A 120 -40.10 -29.36 6.69
C VAL A 120 -40.20 -30.70 7.45
N GLY A 121 -39.76 -30.77 8.71
CA GLY A 121 -39.82 -31.98 9.54
C GLY A 121 -40.90 -31.91 10.62
#